data_AF-A0A2P7APM9-F1
#
_entry.id   AF-A0A2P7APM9-F1
#
_cell.length_a   1.000
_cell.length_b   1.000
_cell.length_c   1.000
_cell.angle_alpha   90.00
_cell.angle_beta   90.00
_cell.angle_gamma   90.00
#
_symmetry.space_group_name_H-M   'P 1'
#
loop_
_entity.id
_entity.type
_entity.pdbx_description
1 polymer ?
#
loop_
_entity_poly.entity_id
_entity_poly.type
_entity_poly.pdbx_seq_one_letter_code
_entity_poly.pdbx_strand_id
1 'polypeptide(L)'
;MSNINRLVVLLPGFEHMPVEAHHRRFIREAAKTAPVYDMSVTESEPLRLSSTDGAVATGEFSLHATGQGWSATTDFILYGLGDITLFYASRNPLRRLASGLLALVDFVATGAFFRFVTTSWRYALFFIYPLLICCVVLAAAAGTGKFASIYNGVPVGVLVAVIVAVLLFWVAASKFHFLLLMDDWTFARDMARGKRPDVMRKLDRVIADAAARINDAPPETEIVVAAHSLGAVCAIPLLDAALQKDSSRRCGLLTVGSSLLKVALHPAARSLRRSVETVADSRTIWIDVQSLTDPMNFYQSDPVRDLGIQSGTSPILVRVRFRNQLCDEAYKAIKRDFFRVHRQFVFGVEKRTHYSWHAILCGPELFADVAARGGLRCDRTTVPTAKLNIAGTATT
;
A
#
# COMPACT_ATOMS: atom_id res chain seq x y z
N MET A 1 19.12 7.69 -29.45
CA MET A 1 18.40 7.95 -28.19
C MET A 1 17.44 6.80 -27.99
N SER A 2 17.47 6.12 -26.84
CA SER A 2 16.45 5.10 -26.53
C SER A 2 15.15 5.80 -26.15
N ASN A 3 14.04 5.43 -26.80
CA ASN A 3 12.71 5.90 -26.44
C ASN A 3 11.91 4.75 -25.82
N ILE A 4 11.42 4.96 -24.60
CA ILE A 4 10.68 3.94 -23.85
C ILE A 4 9.22 4.38 -23.75
N ASN A 5 8.31 3.52 -24.18
CA ASN A 5 6.88 3.71 -23.96
C ASN A 5 6.43 2.73 -22.89
N ARG A 6 5.82 3.26 -21.83
CA ARG A 6 5.41 2.47 -20.67
C ARG A 6 3.96 2.76 -20.29
N LEU A 7 3.19 1.73 -20.01
CA LEU A 7 1.91 1.83 -19.35
C LEU A 7 2.06 1.38 -17.90
N VAL A 8 1.73 2.26 -16.96
CA VAL A 8 1.76 1.96 -15.53
C VAL A 8 0.36 1.94 -14.96
N VAL A 9 -0.04 0.79 -14.43
CA VAL A 9 -1.27 0.66 -13.63
C VAL A 9 -0.90 0.89 -12.17
N LEU A 10 -1.31 2.03 -11.61
CA LEU A 10 -1.05 2.44 -10.23
C LEU A 10 -2.20 2.04 -9.30
N LEU A 11 -1.85 1.27 -8.28
CA LEU A 11 -2.79 0.82 -7.23
C LEU A 11 -2.32 1.33 -5.86
N PRO A 12 -2.97 2.37 -5.31
CA PRO A 12 -2.60 2.94 -4.02
C PRO A 12 -2.94 2.00 -2.86
N GLY A 13 -2.39 2.30 -1.68
CA GLY A 13 -2.70 1.60 -0.45
C GLY A 13 -4.09 1.91 0.12
N PHE A 14 -4.34 1.44 1.35
CA PHE A 14 -5.57 1.70 2.08
C PHE A 14 -5.55 3.12 2.68
N GLU A 15 -5.74 4.10 1.80
CA GLU A 15 -5.76 5.53 2.13
C GLU A 15 -7.12 6.11 1.75
N HIS A 16 -7.68 7.01 2.58
CA HIS A 16 -8.91 7.75 2.27
C HIS A 16 -8.58 8.97 1.40
N MET A 17 -7.90 8.73 0.28
CA MET A 17 -7.33 9.78 -0.56
C MET A 17 -7.97 9.74 -1.95
N PRO A 18 -8.49 10.87 -2.46
CA PRO A 18 -9.03 10.94 -3.81
C PRO A 18 -7.90 10.86 -4.85
N VAL A 19 -8.26 10.51 -6.09
CA VAL A 19 -7.33 10.31 -7.21
C VAL A 19 -6.43 11.53 -7.43
N GLU A 20 -6.97 12.72 -7.34
CA GLU A 20 -6.29 14.00 -7.52
C GLU A 20 -5.23 14.24 -6.44
N ALA A 21 -5.47 13.78 -5.22
CA ALA A 21 -4.47 13.88 -4.15
C ALA A 21 -3.35 12.87 -4.34
N HIS A 22 -3.66 11.66 -4.81
CA HIS A 22 -2.65 10.67 -5.21
C HIS A 22 -1.79 11.17 -6.39
N HIS A 23 -2.41 11.76 -7.41
CA HIS A 23 -1.72 12.38 -8.55
C HIS A 23 -0.82 13.52 -8.09
N ARG A 24 -1.33 14.51 -7.35
CA ARG A 24 -0.51 15.63 -6.82
C ARG A 24 0.66 15.14 -5.98
N ARG A 25 0.47 14.09 -5.18
CA ARG A 25 1.56 13.44 -4.44
C ARG A 25 2.58 12.86 -5.41
N PHE A 26 2.15 12.06 -6.38
CA PHE A 26 3.05 11.45 -7.36
C PHE A 26 3.89 12.50 -8.10
N ILE A 27 3.27 13.55 -8.65
CA ILE A 27 3.99 14.61 -9.39
C ILE A 27 5.04 15.30 -8.49
N ARG A 28 4.64 15.70 -7.27
CA ARG A 28 5.55 16.37 -6.33
C ARG A 28 6.73 15.48 -5.95
N GLU A 29 6.47 14.22 -5.64
CA GLU A 29 7.50 13.28 -5.20
C GLU A 29 8.39 12.80 -6.38
N ALA A 30 7.85 12.74 -7.60
CA ALA A 30 8.60 12.52 -8.83
C ALA A 30 9.57 13.68 -9.11
N ALA A 31 9.09 14.93 -9.02
CA ALA A 31 9.92 16.12 -9.19
C ALA A 31 11.07 16.18 -8.16
N LYS A 32 10.82 15.74 -6.92
CA LYS A 32 11.86 15.62 -5.89
C LYS A 32 12.91 14.56 -6.24
N THR A 33 12.46 13.43 -6.78
CA THR A 33 13.30 12.27 -7.10
C THR A 33 14.13 12.48 -8.37
N ALA A 34 13.58 13.18 -9.35
CA ALA A 34 14.15 13.34 -10.68
C ALA A 34 15.64 13.75 -10.68
N PRO A 35 16.05 14.85 -10.01
CA PRO A 35 17.46 15.25 -10.00
C PRO A 35 18.38 14.23 -9.29
N VAL A 36 17.86 13.44 -8.35
CA VAL A 36 18.65 12.40 -7.64
C VAL A 36 19.05 11.26 -8.59
N TYR A 37 18.25 11.03 -9.64
CA TYR A 37 18.48 10.00 -10.65
C TYR A 37 18.96 10.56 -11.99
N ASP A 38 19.46 11.80 -12.03
CA ASP A 38 19.93 12.46 -13.26
C ASP A 38 18.84 12.50 -14.37
N MET A 39 17.58 12.67 -13.96
CA MET A 39 16.43 12.75 -14.87
C MET A 39 15.66 14.05 -14.67
N SER A 40 14.98 14.50 -15.72
CA SER A 40 13.96 15.54 -15.68
C SER A 40 12.61 14.91 -15.97
N VAL A 41 11.56 15.32 -15.26
CA VAL A 41 10.20 14.79 -15.43
C VAL A 41 9.24 15.96 -15.63
N THR A 42 8.44 15.89 -16.68
CA THR A 42 7.40 16.87 -17.01
C THR A 42 6.09 16.15 -17.29
N GLU A 43 4.97 16.73 -16.87
CA GLU A 43 3.65 16.23 -17.21
C GLU A 43 3.34 16.57 -18.67
N SER A 44 3.19 15.55 -19.51
CA SER A 44 2.89 15.70 -20.94
C SER A 44 1.39 15.74 -21.21
N GLU A 45 0.61 14.98 -20.45
CA GLU A 45 -0.85 15.08 -20.43
C GLU A 45 -1.34 15.25 -18.99
N PRO A 46 -2.19 16.26 -18.71
CA PRO A 46 -2.71 16.50 -17.39
C PRO A 46 -3.68 15.39 -16.94
N LEU A 47 -3.90 15.30 -15.63
CA LEU A 47 -4.88 14.38 -15.05
C LEU A 47 -6.27 14.54 -15.68
N ARG A 48 -6.74 13.47 -16.32
CA ARG A 48 -8.13 13.25 -16.71
C ARG A 48 -8.78 12.31 -15.72
N LEU A 49 -9.92 12.73 -15.18
CA LEU A 49 -10.72 11.90 -14.27
C LEU A 49 -11.87 11.27 -15.04
N SER A 50 -12.05 9.98 -14.85
CA SER A 50 -13.24 9.25 -15.27
C SER A 50 -13.88 8.58 -14.06
N SER A 51 -15.20 8.62 -13.98
CA SER A 51 -15.98 7.94 -12.95
C SER A 51 -17.25 7.44 -13.60
N THR A 52 -17.45 6.12 -13.59
CA THR A 52 -18.71 5.50 -14.03
C THR A 52 -19.56 5.12 -12.82
N ASP A 53 -20.88 5.13 -12.99
CA ASP A 53 -21.79 4.88 -11.86
C ASP A 53 -21.54 3.50 -11.24
N GLY A 54 -21.30 3.48 -9.94
CA GLY A 54 -20.94 2.30 -9.16
C GLY A 54 -19.53 1.74 -9.39
N ALA A 55 -18.65 2.41 -10.13
CA ALA A 55 -17.22 2.10 -10.19
C ALA A 55 -16.42 2.96 -9.18
N VAL A 56 -15.11 2.80 -9.15
CA VAL A 56 -14.22 3.74 -8.46
C VAL A 56 -13.83 4.86 -9.43
N ALA A 57 -13.45 6.02 -8.91
CA ALA A 57 -12.82 7.06 -9.72
C ALA A 57 -11.48 6.54 -10.30
N THR A 58 -11.23 6.84 -11.57
CA THR A 58 -10.00 6.48 -12.29
C THR A 58 -9.35 7.77 -12.81
N GLY A 59 -8.04 7.89 -12.61
CA GLY A 59 -7.23 8.99 -13.11
C GLY A 59 -6.29 8.53 -14.20
N GLU A 60 -6.22 9.27 -15.29
CA GLU A 60 -5.30 9.02 -16.41
C GLU A 60 -4.43 10.25 -16.63
N PHE A 61 -3.11 10.08 -16.67
CA PHE A 61 -2.16 11.17 -16.90
C PHE A 61 -0.88 10.61 -17.52
N SER A 62 -0.10 11.45 -18.19
CA SER A 62 1.13 11.00 -18.84
C SER A 62 2.30 11.87 -18.44
N LEU A 63 3.44 11.22 -18.18
CA LEU A 63 4.70 11.90 -17.87
C LEU A 63 5.72 11.63 -18.97
N HIS A 64 6.44 12.67 -19.34
CA HIS A 64 7.64 12.57 -20.16
C HIS A 64 8.87 12.78 -19.28
N ALA A 65 9.76 11.79 -19.29
CA ALA A 65 11.02 11.82 -18.57
C ALA A 65 12.20 11.80 -19.54
N THR A 66 13.23 12.57 -19.25
CA THR A 66 14.43 12.68 -20.09
C THR A 66 15.71 12.64 -19.25
N GLY A 67 16.79 12.16 -19.87
CA GLY A 67 18.13 12.18 -19.31
C GLY A 67 19.19 12.02 -20.40
N GLN A 68 20.44 11.75 -20.03
CA GLN A 68 21.52 11.65 -21.02
C GLN A 68 21.32 10.47 -21.98
N GLY A 69 20.93 10.77 -23.22
CA GLY A 69 20.83 9.80 -24.32
C GLY A 69 19.53 8.99 -24.36
N TRP A 70 18.54 9.30 -23.52
CA TRP A 70 17.28 8.57 -23.42
C TRP A 70 16.08 9.49 -23.14
N SER A 71 14.91 9.01 -23.54
CA SER A 71 13.60 9.55 -23.18
C SER A 71 12.64 8.41 -22.83
N ALA A 72 11.69 8.68 -21.95
CA ALA A 72 10.61 7.76 -21.62
C ALA A 72 9.28 8.52 -21.55
N THR A 73 8.25 7.98 -22.18
CA THR A 73 6.86 8.40 -22.01
C THR A 73 6.15 7.32 -21.21
N THR A 74 5.54 7.74 -20.10
CA THR A 74 4.82 6.84 -19.20
C THR A 74 3.39 7.29 -19.06
N ASP A 75 2.46 6.47 -19.55
CA ASP A 75 1.03 6.63 -19.37
C ASP A 75 0.62 5.95 -18.06
N PHE A 76 -0.06 6.68 -17.19
CA PHE A 76 -0.49 6.19 -15.90
C PHE A 76 -1.99 6.00 -15.87
N ILE A 77 -2.43 4.85 -15.35
CA ILE A 77 -3.81 4.60 -14.97
C ILE A 77 -3.84 4.41 -13.46
N LEU A 78 -4.42 5.36 -12.74
CA LEU A 78 -4.52 5.40 -11.30
C LEU A 78 -5.94 5.04 -10.86
N TYR A 79 -6.12 3.90 -10.21
CA TYR A 79 -7.43 3.52 -9.65
C TYR A 79 -7.60 4.08 -8.24
N GLY A 80 -8.67 4.85 -8.05
CA GLY A 80 -9.06 5.48 -6.80
C GLY A 80 -9.65 4.50 -5.79
N LEU A 81 -8.82 3.60 -5.26
CA LEU A 81 -9.24 2.64 -4.22
C LEU A 81 -9.72 3.33 -2.93
N GLY A 82 -9.48 4.63 -2.78
CA GLY A 82 -10.06 5.49 -1.74
C GLY A 82 -11.59 5.39 -1.65
N ASP A 83 -12.30 5.18 -2.76
CA ASP A 83 -13.77 5.03 -2.75
C ASP A 83 -14.24 3.79 -2.01
N ILE A 84 -13.41 2.73 -2.02
CA ILE A 84 -13.67 1.49 -1.28
C ILE A 84 -13.36 1.70 0.20
N THR A 85 -12.26 2.37 0.52
CA THR A 85 -11.87 2.60 1.93
C THR A 85 -12.82 3.58 2.63
N LEU A 86 -13.31 4.60 1.92
CA LEU A 86 -14.33 5.55 2.38
C LEU A 86 -15.65 4.88 2.76
N PHE A 87 -16.03 3.79 2.08
CA PHE A 87 -17.19 3.00 2.49
C PHE A 87 -17.05 2.48 3.93
N TYR A 88 -15.86 2.01 4.31
CA TYR A 88 -15.62 1.56 5.68
C TYR A 88 -15.59 2.74 6.66
N ALA A 89 -14.94 3.83 6.25
CA ALA A 89 -14.73 5.03 7.06
C ALA A 89 -16.03 5.78 7.42
N SER A 90 -17.00 5.80 6.50
CA SER A 90 -18.27 6.54 6.63
C SER A 90 -19.28 5.88 7.56
N ARG A 91 -19.01 4.66 8.03
CA ARG A 91 -19.88 3.95 8.97
C ARG A 91 -19.81 4.56 10.37
N ASN A 92 -20.88 4.37 11.15
CA ASN A 92 -20.90 4.76 12.56
C ASN A 92 -19.70 4.16 13.34
N PRO A 93 -19.03 4.93 14.22
CA PRO A 93 -17.84 4.47 14.97
C PRO A 93 -18.04 3.17 15.75
N LEU A 94 -19.21 2.95 16.37
CA LEU A 94 -19.51 1.70 17.10
C LEU A 94 -19.59 0.51 16.15
N ARG A 95 -20.16 0.71 14.95
CA ARG A 95 -20.19 -0.33 13.90
C ARG A 95 -18.79 -0.63 13.39
N ARG A 96 -17.93 0.38 13.23
CA ARG A 96 -16.52 0.21 12.84
C ARG A 96 -15.78 -0.62 13.89
N LEU A 97 -15.90 -0.26 15.16
CA LEU A 97 -15.33 -1.03 16.28
C LEU A 97 -15.84 -2.48 16.32
N ALA A 98 -17.17 -2.68 16.32
CA ALA A 98 -17.76 -4.01 16.40
C ALA A 98 -17.37 -4.90 15.20
N SER A 99 -17.39 -4.34 13.99
CA SER A 99 -16.99 -5.09 12.79
C SER A 99 -15.50 -5.41 12.74
N GLY A 100 -14.65 -4.50 13.24
CA GLY A 100 -13.22 -4.71 13.41
C GLY A 100 -12.90 -5.80 14.43
N LEU A 101 -13.52 -5.76 15.61
CA LEU A 101 -13.34 -6.80 16.64
C LEU A 101 -13.84 -8.17 16.15
N LEU A 102 -14.97 -8.22 15.46
CA LEU A 102 -15.45 -9.45 14.83
C LEU A 102 -14.47 -9.96 13.77
N ALA A 103 -13.82 -9.06 13.03
CA ALA A 103 -12.81 -9.44 12.07
C ALA A 103 -11.56 -10.01 12.73
N LEU A 104 -11.06 -9.37 13.78
CA LEU A 104 -9.98 -9.91 14.60
C LEU A 104 -10.29 -11.31 15.12
N VAL A 105 -11.49 -11.53 15.69
CA VAL A 105 -11.90 -12.86 16.16
C VAL A 105 -11.87 -13.88 15.03
N ASP A 106 -12.32 -13.51 13.82
CA ASP A 106 -12.23 -14.38 12.64
C ASP A 106 -10.78 -14.71 12.28
N PHE A 107 -9.86 -13.74 12.28
CA PHE A 107 -8.44 -13.97 12.01
C PHE A 107 -7.77 -14.89 13.05
N VAL A 108 -8.14 -14.77 14.33
CA VAL A 108 -7.62 -15.63 15.40
C VAL A 108 -8.21 -17.04 15.31
N ALA A 109 -9.55 -17.15 15.23
CA ALA A 109 -10.26 -18.43 15.22
C ALA A 109 -9.93 -19.29 13.99
N THR A 110 -9.63 -18.66 12.85
CA THR A 110 -9.20 -19.36 11.62
C THR A 110 -7.70 -19.70 11.59
N GLY A 111 -6.94 -19.27 12.60
CA GLY A 111 -5.50 -19.46 12.68
C GLY A 111 -4.67 -18.53 11.78
N ALA A 112 -5.31 -17.62 11.05
CA ALA A 112 -4.64 -16.67 10.16
C ALA A 112 -3.67 -15.74 10.93
N PHE A 113 -4.06 -15.30 12.14
CA PHE A 113 -3.18 -14.52 12.99
C PHE A 113 -1.88 -15.25 13.36
N PHE A 114 -1.95 -16.55 13.68
CA PHE A 114 -0.76 -17.33 14.03
C PHE A 114 0.17 -17.50 12.82
N ARG A 115 -0.38 -17.56 11.60
CA ARG A 115 0.43 -17.51 10.37
C ARG A 115 1.13 -16.16 10.20
N PHE A 116 0.55 -15.06 10.67
CA PHE A 116 1.26 -13.77 10.71
C PHE A 116 2.47 -13.84 11.65
N VAL A 117 2.33 -14.45 12.83
CA VAL A 117 3.43 -14.59 13.78
C VAL A 117 4.60 -15.38 13.18
N THR A 118 4.31 -16.48 12.49
CA THR A 118 5.33 -17.31 11.85
C THR A 118 5.96 -16.65 10.62
N THR A 119 5.19 -15.86 9.88
CA THR A 119 5.66 -15.21 8.64
C THR A 119 6.38 -13.89 8.90
N SER A 120 5.85 -13.04 9.77
CA SER A 120 6.41 -11.75 10.18
C SER A 120 5.91 -11.35 11.56
N TRP A 121 6.70 -11.63 12.59
CA TRP A 121 6.36 -11.27 13.98
C TRP A 121 6.15 -9.76 14.19
N ARG A 122 6.86 -8.91 13.42
CA ARG A 122 6.68 -7.44 13.48
C ARG A 122 5.31 -7.03 12.98
N TYR A 123 4.88 -7.64 11.88
CA TYR A 123 3.53 -7.45 11.37
C TYR A 123 2.49 -7.94 12.38
N ALA A 124 2.71 -9.09 13.03
CA ALA A 124 1.80 -9.58 14.06
C ALA A 124 1.67 -8.61 15.24
N LEU A 125 2.76 -7.98 15.68
CA LEU A 125 2.72 -6.92 16.72
C LEU A 125 1.94 -5.69 16.27
N PHE A 126 2.16 -5.22 15.03
CA PHE A 126 1.36 -4.15 14.46
C PHE A 126 -0.12 -4.54 14.38
N PHE A 127 -0.41 -5.77 13.94
CA PHE A 127 -1.75 -6.28 13.80
C PHE A 127 -2.51 -6.24 15.13
N ILE A 128 -1.91 -6.61 16.26
CA ILE A 128 -2.57 -6.56 17.59
C ILE A 128 -2.51 -5.18 18.28
N TYR A 129 -1.82 -4.19 17.73
CA TYR A 129 -1.69 -2.86 18.32
C TYR A 129 -3.04 -2.22 18.73
N PRO A 130 -4.14 -2.33 17.94
CA PRO A 130 -5.43 -1.80 18.36
C PRO A 130 -6.00 -2.47 19.63
N LEU A 131 -5.70 -3.75 19.88
CA LEU A 131 -6.10 -4.41 21.12
C LEU A 131 -5.39 -3.84 22.32
N LEU A 132 -4.09 -3.53 22.18
CA LEU A 132 -3.33 -2.89 23.25
C LEU A 132 -3.94 -1.53 23.61
N ILE A 133 -4.36 -0.75 22.61
CA ILE A 133 -5.10 0.50 22.83
C ILE A 133 -6.39 0.22 23.62
N CYS A 134 -7.22 -0.74 23.18
CA CYS A 134 -8.45 -1.09 23.89
C CYS A 134 -8.18 -1.46 25.35
N CYS A 135 -7.18 -2.31 25.62
CA CYS A 135 -6.82 -2.72 26.96
C CYS A 135 -6.39 -1.53 27.82
N VAL A 136 -5.55 -0.63 27.30
CA VAL A 136 -5.10 0.58 28.02
C VAL A 136 -6.26 1.52 28.31
N VAL A 137 -7.14 1.77 27.32
CA VAL A 137 -8.32 2.62 27.49
C VAL A 137 -9.25 2.05 28.56
N LEU A 138 -9.58 0.76 28.49
CA LEU A 138 -10.47 0.11 29.44
C LEU A 138 -9.87 0.03 30.85
N ALA A 139 -8.56 -0.25 30.97
CA ALA A 139 -7.88 -0.25 32.26
C ALA A 139 -7.85 1.14 32.90
N ALA A 140 -7.56 2.18 32.12
CA ALA A 140 -7.58 3.56 32.59
C ALA A 140 -8.98 3.98 33.04
N ALA A 141 -10.00 3.72 32.22
CA ALA A 141 -11.40 4.01 32.53
C ALA A 141 -11.88 3.29 33.80
N ALA A 142 -11.60 1.99 33.93
CA ALA A 142 -11.95 1.20 35.11
C ALA A 142 -11.22 1.69 36.37
N GLY A 143 -9.94 2.01 36.25
CA GLY A 143 -9.14 2.56 37.36
C GLY A 143 -9.68 3.90 37.86
N THR A 144 -9.96 4.83 36.95
CA THR A 144 -10.56 6.13 37.30
C THR A 144 -11.97 5.99 37.86
N GLY A 145 -12.78 5.08 37.31
CA GLY A 145 -14.13 4.83 37.80
C GLY A 145 -14.15 4.23 39.19
N LYS A 146 -13.26 3.26 39.46
CA LYS A 146 -13.09 2.67 40.80
C LYS A 146 -12.66 3.74 41.81
N PHE A 147 -11.70 4.58 41.46
CA PHE A 147 -11.27 5.68 42.31
C PHE A 147 -12.42 6.63 42.63
N ALA A 148 -13.18 7.06 41.62
CA ALA A 148 -14.35 7.92 41.81
C ALA A 148 -15.45 7.25 42.67
N SER A 149 -15.65 5.94 42.53
CA SER A 149 -16.65 5.19 43.32
C SER A 149 -16.36 5.14 44.81
N ILE A 150 -15.08 5.21 45.21
CA ILE A 150 -14.67 5.19 46.62
C ILE A 150 -15.20 6.43 47.34
N TYR A 151 -15.23 7.58 46.68
CA TYR A 151 -15.61 8.86 47.30
C TYR A 151 -17.05 9.28 47.01
N ASN A 152 -17.63 8.86 45.88
CA ASN A 152 -18.90 9.39 45.39
C ASN A 152 -19.95 8.30 45.10
N GLY A 153 -19.66 7.05 45.46
CA GLY A 153 -20.55 5.91 45.22
C GLY A 153 -20.47 5.33 43.81
N VAL A 154 -21.01 4.12 43.65
CA VAL A 154 -20.92 3.31 42.42
C VAL A 154 -21.48 4.03 41.18
N PRO A 155 -22.65 4.71 41.22
CA PRO A 155 -23.19 5.37 40.02
C PRO A 155 -22.26 6.44 39.45
N VAL A 156 -21.63 7.24 40.32
CA VAL A 156 -20.66 8.27 39.90
C VAL A 156 -19.40 7.62 39.34
N GLY A 157 -18.92 6.54 39.95
CA GLY A 157 -17.79 5.77 39.42
C GLY A 157 -18.02 5.23 38.02
N VAL A 158 -19.20 4.67 37.76
CA VAL A 158 -19.58 4.17 36.42
C VAL A 158 -19.64 5.31 35.41
N LEU A 159 -20.27 6.44 35.75
CA LEU A 159 -20.34 7.61 34.88
C LEU A 159 -18.94 8.13 34.51
N VAL A 160 -18.05 8.27 35.50
CA VAL A 160 -16.66 8.69 35.29
C VAL A 160 -15.92 7.71 34.38
N ALA A 161 -16.07 6.40 34.59
CA ALA A 161 -15.45 5.40 33.72
C ALA A 161 -15.91 5.54 32.26
N VAL A 162 -17.20 5.72 32.02
CA VAL A 162 -17.76 5.89 30.67
C VAL A 162 -17.22 7.15 30.01
N ILE A 163 -17.20 8.28 30.71
CA ILE A 163 -16.67 9.55 30.18
C ILE A 163 -15.19 9.39 29.81
N VAL A 164 -14.38 8.82 30.70
CA VAL A 164 -12.94 8.59 30.45
C VAL A 164 -12.73 7.66 29.26
N ALA A 165 -13.50 6.56 29.17
CA ALA A 165 -13.41 5.65 28.02
C ALA A 165 -13.73 6.36 26.70
N VAL A 166 -14.80 7.15 26.64
CA VAL A 166 -15.20 7.90 25.43
C VAL A 166 -14.11 8.89 25.03
N LEU A 167 -13.58 9.66 25.98
CA LEU A 167 -12.51 10.64 25.70
C LEU A 167 -11.25 9.96 25.19
N LEU A 168 -10.82 8.87 25.84
CA LEU A 168 -9.61 8.16 25.44
C LEU A 168 -9.78 7.44 24.10
N PHE A 169 -10.96 6.88 23.78
CA PHE A 169 -11.24 6.34 22.46
C PHE A 169 -11.28 7.43 21.38
N TRP A 170 -11.76 8.63 21.70
CA TRP A 170 -11.70 9.78 20.79
C TRP A 170 -10.24 10.21 20.51
N VAL A 171 -9.39 10.24 21.54
CA VAL A 171 -7.94 10.46 21.37
C VAL A 171 -7.31 9.32 20.54
N ALA A 172 -7.67 8.07 20.81
CA ALA A 172 -7.20 6.92 20.05
C ALA A 172 -7.57 7.00 18.56
N ALA A 173 -8.80 7.39 18.26
CA ALA A 173 -9.28 7.58 16.89
C ALA A 173 -8.54 8.70 16.16
N SER A 174 -8.27 9.82 16.84
CA SER A 174 -7.68 11.02 16.23
C SER A 174 -6.15 11.01 16.13
N LYS A 175 -5.44 10.42 17.11
CA LYS A 175 -3.97 10.45 17.19
C LYS A 175 -3.31 9.14 16.81
N PHE A 176 -3.98 8.02 17.04
CA PHE A 176 -3.41 6.69 16.86
C PHE A 176 -4.09 5.90 15.72
N HIS A 177 -4.90 6.57 14.91
CA HIS A 177 -5.60 5.98 13.76
C HIS A 177 -6.43 4.73 14.13
N PHE A 178 -6.95 4.67 15.36
CA PHE A 178 -7.57 3.45 15.89
C PHE A 178 -8.74 2.96 15.03
N LEU A 179 -9.64 3.85 14.60
CA LEU A 179 -10.78 3.46 13.77
C LEU A 179 -10.37 3.08 12.34
N LEU A 180 -9.27 3.63 11.83
CA LEU A 180 -8.70 3.19 10.54
C LEU A 180 -8.24 1.74 10.63
N LEU A 181 -7.60 1.35 11.74
CA LEU A 181 -7.16 -0.03 11.98
C LEU A 181 -8.35 -1.00 12.10
N MET A 182 -9.47 -0.56 12.70
CA MET A 182 -10.71 -1.35 12.72
C MET A 182 -11.29 -1.59 11.33
N ASP A 183 -11.28 -0.55 10.49
CA ASP A 183 -11.74 -0.65 9.10
C ASP A 183 -10.82 -1.57 8.29
N ASP A 184 -9.51 -1.43 8.48
CA ASP A 184 -8.48 -2.23 7.83
C ASP A 184 -8.60 -3.74 8.16
N TRP A 185 -8.92 -4.12 9.41
CA TRP A 185 -9.29 -5.49 9.75
C TRP A 185 -10.56 -5.95 9.07
N THR A 186 -11.60 -5.11 9.08
CA THR A 186 -12.90 -5.46 8.47
C THR A 186 -12.74 -5.69 6.97
N PHE A 187 -12.05 -4.78 6.29
CA PHE A 187 -11.73 -4.86 4.87
C PHE A 187 -10.96 -6.13 4.54
N ALA A 188 -9.89 -6.43 5.27
CA ALA A 188 -9.09 -7.64 5.03
C ALA A 188 -9.91 -8.93 5.18
N ARG A 189 -10.80 -9.00 6.19
CA ARG A 189 -11.72 -10.14 6.34
C ARG A 189 -12.70 -10.23 5.17
N ASP A 190 -13.30 -9.11 4.81
CA ASP A 190 -14.32 -9.04 3.76
C ASP A 190 -13.70 -9.45 2.41
N MET A 191 -12.50 -8.96 2.09
CA MET A 191 -11.68 -9.42 0.95
C MET A 191 -11.37 -10.91 1.00
N ALA A 192 -10.88 -11.42 2.14
CA ALA A 192 -10.50 -12.83 2.28
C ALA A 192 -11.68 -13.78 2.09
N ARG A 193 -12.90 -13.35 2.43
CA ARG A 193 -14.11 -14.19 2.38
C ARG A 193 -15.02 -13.86 1.20
N GLY A 194 -14.69 -12.88 0.35
CA GLY A 194 -15.59 -12.37 -0.67
C GLY A 194 -16.90 -11.84 -0.10
N LYS A 195 -16.87 -11.29 1.13
CA LYS A 195 -18.04 -10.68 1.77
C LYS A 195 -18.12 -9.21 1.34
N ARG A 196 -19.34 -8.68 1.21
CA ARG A 196 -19.69 -7.33 0.66
C ARG A 196 -19.75 -7.28 -0.86
N PRO A 197 -20.88 -7.73 -1.46
CA PRO A 197 -21.08 -7.74 -2.91
C PRO A 197 -20.92 -6.36 -3.58
N ASP A 198 -21.22 -5.29 -2.87
CA ASP A 198 -21.05 -3.90 -3.30
C ASP A 198 -19.57 -3.53 -3.47
N VAL A 199 -18.73 -3.87 -2.49
CA VAL A 199 -17.27 -3.65 -2.56
C VAL A 199 -16.63 -4.58 -3.58
N MET A 200 -17.01 -5.87 -3.59
CA MET A 200 -16.47 -6.84 -4.55
C MET A 200 -16.79 -6.41 -5.99
N ARG A 201 -18.02 -5.95 -6.27
CA ARG A 201 -18.40 -5.50 -7.62
C ARG A 201 -17.59 -4.28 -8.09
N LYS A 202 -17.26 -3.35 -7.18
CA LYS A 202 -16.35 -2.23 -7.50
C LYS A 202 -14.96 -2.74 -7.89
N LEU A 203 -14.43 -3.70 -7.14
CA LEU A 203 -13.14 -4.33 -7.42
C LEU A 203 -13.14 -5.13 -8.72
N ASP A 204 -14.20 -5.90 -8.99
CA ASP A 204 -14.35 -6.67 -10.22
C ASP A 204 -14.32 -5.75 -11.45
N ARG A 205 -14.92 -4.55 -11.35
CA ARG A 205 -14.86 -3.53 -12.40
C ARG A 205 -13.46 -2.97 -12.60
N VAL A 206 -12.73 -2.68 -11.51
CA VAL A 206 -11.32 -2.26 -11.57
C VAL A 206 -10.46 -3.33 -12.24
N ILE A 207 -10.63 -4.58 -11.83
CA ILE A 207 -9.93 -5.74 -12.38
C ILE A 207 -10.21 -5.88 -13.87
N ALA A 208 -11.48 -5.82 -14.28
CA ALA A 208 -11.88 -5.98 -15.67
C ALA A 208 -11.37 -4.84 -16.57
N ASP A 209 -11.50 -3.58 -16.11
CA ASP A 209 -11.04 -2.40 -16.85
C ASP A 209 -9.52 -2.41 -17.02
N ALA A 210 -8.77 -2.63 -15.94
CA ALA A 210 -7.32 -2.66 -16.01
C ALA A 210 -6.79 -3.83 -16.84
N ALA A 211 -7.41 -5.02 -16.73
CA ALA A 211 -7.06 -6.15 -17.58
C ALA A 211 -7.35 -5.87 -19.05
N ALA A 212 -8.41 -5.12 -19.38
CA ALA A 212 -8.66 -4.67 -20.76
C ALA A 212 -7.55 -3.71 -21.22
N ARG A 213 -7.25 -2.66 -20.45
CA ARG A 213 -6.22 -1.67 -20.78
C ARG A 213 -4.82 -2.27 -20.95
N ILE A 214 -4.46 -3.25 -20.12
CA ILE A 214 -3.20 -4.00 -20.27
C ILE A 214 -3.16 -4.75 -21.59
N ASN A 215 -4.27 -5.35 -22.02
CA ASN A 215 -4.32 -6.14 -23.25
C ASN A 215 -4.48 -5.27 -24.51
N ASP A 216 -5.10 -4.10 -24.40
CA ASP A 216 -5.29 -3.16 -25.50
C ASP A 216 -4.02 -2.32 -25.80
N ALA A 217 -3.06 -2.27 -24.88
CA ALA A 217 -1.81 -1.55 -25.09
C ALA A 217 -1.00 -2.10 -26.30
N PRO A 218 -0.21 -1.27 -27.00
CA PRO A 218 0.63 -1.77 -28.09
C PRO A 218 1.61 -2.89 -27.64
N PRO A 219 1.96 -3.86 -28.49
CA PRO A 219 2.86 -4.98 -28.13
C PRO A 219 4.24 -4.56 -27.59
N GLU A 220 4.77 -3.45 -28.08
CA GLU A 220 6.05 -2.86 -27.70
C GLU A 220 6.01 -2.02 -26.41
N THR A 221 4.82 -1.79 -25.86
CA THR A 221 4.65 -1.01 -24.63
C THR A 221 5.06 -1.85 -23.42
N GLU A 222 5.96 -1.32 -22.61
CA GLU A 222 6.30 -1.94 -21.35
C GLU A 222 5.15 -1.77 -20.35
N ILE A 223 4.61 -2.88 -19.83
CA ILE A 223 3.52 -2.86 -18.85
C ILE A 223 4.09 -3.03 -17.44
N VAL A 224 3.79 -2.10 -16.53
CA VAL A 224 4.13 -2.21 -15.11
C VAL A 224 2.90 -2.00 -14.24
N VAL A 225 2.48 -3.02 -13.52
CA VAL A 225 1.46 -2.90 -12.46
C VAL A 225 2.19 -2.60 -11.15
N ALA A 226 2.01 -1.40 -10.62
CA ALA A 226 2.71 -0.93 -9.44
C ALA A 226 1.72 -0.69 -8.29
N ALA A 227 1.94 -1.39 -7.19
CA ALA A 227 0.99 -1.46 -6.09
C ALA A 227 1.65 -1.21 -4.73
N HIS A 228 1.06 -0.33 -3.94
CA HIS A 228 1.49 -0.05 -2.56
C HIS A 228 0.55 -0.71 -1.57
N SER A 229 1.11 -1.35 -0.53
CA SER A 229 0.32 -1.85 0.60
C SER A 229 -0.83 -2.77 0.17
N LEU A 230 -2.08 -2.44 0.52
CA LEU A 230 -3.29 -3.18 0.13
C LEU A 230 -3.63 -3.08 -1.37
N GLY A 231 -3.02 -2.16 -2.11
CA GLY A 231 -3.11 -2.15 -3.58
C GLY A 231 -2.64 -3.48 -4.18
N ALA A 232 -1.71 -4.19 -3.53
CA ALA A 232 -1.24 -5.51 -3.98
C ALA A 232 -2.36 -6.58 -3.98
N VAL A 233 -3.36 -6.44 -3.11
CA VAL A 233 -4.54 -7.33 -3.07
C VAL A 233 -5.42 -7.14 -4.31
N CYS A 234 -5.36 -5.96 -4.94
CA CYS A 234 -6.05 -5.66 -6.20
C CYS A 234 -5.18 -5.99 -7.42
N ALA A 235 -3.87 -5.76 -7.32
CA ALA A 235 -2.92 -5.95 -8.41
C ALA A 235 -2.83 -7.41 -8.88
N ILE A 236 -2.85 -8.35 -7.93
CA ILE A 236 -2.71 -9.78 -8.23
C ILE A 236 -3.91 -10.31 -9.03
N PRO A 237 -5.18 -10.17 -8.59
CA PRO A 237 -6.34 -10.61 -9.38
C PRO A 237 -6.47 -9.89 -10.72
N LEU A 238 -6.04 -8.64 -10.80
CA LEU A 238 -6.01 -7.86 -12.03
C LEU A 238 -5.06 -8.45 -13.06
N LEU A 239 -3.84 -8.79 -12.65
CA LEU A 239 -2.88 -9.46 -13.51
C LEU A 239 -3.34 -10.86 -13.89
N ASP A 240 -3.90 -11.63 -12.96
CA ASP A 240 -4.53 -12.93 -13.24
C ASP A 240 -5.60 -12.80 -14.34
N ALA A 241 -6.50 -11.81 -14.24
CA ALA A 241 -7.51 -11.54 -15.27
C ALA A 241 -6.89 -11.09 -16.62
N ALA A 242 -5.80 -10.33 -16.61
CA ALA A 242 -5.09 -9.95 -17.83
C ALA A 242 -4.45 -11.17 -18.51
N LEU A 243 -3.79 -12.03 -17.75
CA LEU A 243 -3.11 -13.25 -18.20
C LEU A 243 -4.08 -14.32 -18.72
N GLN A 244 -5.30 -14.38 -18.17
CA GLN A 244 -6.36 -15.25 -18.68
C GLN A 244 -6.85 -14.83 -20.06
N LYS A 245 -6.79 -13.53 -20.39
CA LYS A 245 -7.12 -13.00 -21.72
C LYS A 245 -5.97 -13.18 -22.71
N ASP A 246 -4.75 -12.89 -22.29
CA ASP A 246 -3.54 -13.10 -23.08
C ASP A 246 -2.38 -13.55 -22.19
N SER A 247 -2.10 -14.85 -22.20
CA SER A 247 -1.02 -15.46 -21.42
C SER A 247 0.38 -15.17 -21.98
N SER A 248 0.46 -14.65 -23.21
CA SER A 248 1.73 -14.27 -23.84
C SER A 248 2.21 -12.88 -23.39
N ARG A 249 1.31 -12.06 -22.86
CA ARG A 249 1.57 -10.70 -22.41
C ARG A 249 2.59 -10.70 -21.27
N ARG A 250 3.68 -9.93 -21.46
CA ARG A 250 4.73 -9.75 -20.45
C ARG A 250 4.42 -8.52 -19.62
N CYS A 251 4.22 -8.72 -18.32
CA CYS A 251 3.96 -7.65 -17.36
C CYS A 251 5.04 -7.60 -16.29
N GLY A 252 5.36 -6.41 -15.82
CA GLY A 252 6.05 -6.19 -14.56
C GLY A 252 5.05 -6.02 -13.42
N LEU A 253 5.30 -6.65 -12.28
CA LEU A 253 4.57 -6.42 -11.03
C LEU A 253 5.54 -5.85 -9.99
N LEU A 254 5.27 -4.63 -9.55
CA LEU A 254 6.00 -3.97 -8.48
C LEU A 254 5.10 -3.84 -7.26
N THR A 255 5.30 -4.69 -6.25
CA THR A 255 4.63 -4.56 -4.96
C THR A 255 5.57 -3.91 -3.95
N VAL A 256 5.10 -2.91 -3.20
CA VAL A 256 5.95 -2.17 -2.25
C VAL A 256 5.25 -2.02 -0.90
N GLY A 257 5.93 -2.36 0.18
CA GLY A 257 5.32 -2.43 1.50
C GLY A 257 4.07 -3.33 1.50
N SER A 258 4.09 -4.42 0.74
CA SER A 258 2.88 -5.19 0.40
C SER A 258 2.13 -5.70 1.62
N SER A 259 0.80 -5.51 1.59
CA SER A 259 -0.14 -6.14 2.54
C SER A 259 -0.84 -7.36 1.94
N LEU A 260 -0.33 -7.93 0.84
CA LEU A 260 -0.92 -9.11 0.19
C LEU A 260 -1.13 -10.27 1.17
N LEU A 261 -0.09 -10.61 1.95
CA LEU A 261 -0.13 -11.74 2.88
C LEU A 261 -1.12 -11.56 4.04
N LYS A 262 -1.48 -10.32 4.37
CA LYS A 262 -2.55 -10.04 5.34
C LYS A 262 -3.85 -10.74 4.95
N VAL A 263 -4.19 -10.69 3.67
CA VAL A 263 -5.42 -11.29 3.14
C VAL A 263 -5.15 -12.73 2.71
N ALA A 264 -4.06 -12.97 1.98
CA ALA A 264 -3.80 -14.27 1.35
C ALA A 264 -3.49 -15.40 2.34
N LEU A 265 -2.95 -15.11 3.54
CA LEU A 265 -2.72 -16.13 4.58
C LEU A 265 -4.01 -16.60 5.26
N HIS A 266 -5.11 -15.83 5.14
CA HIS A 266 -6.39 -16.23 5.68
C HIS A 266 -6.97 -17.43 4.91
N PRO A 267 -7.40 -18.53 5.56
CA PRO A 267 -7.76 -19.77 4.87
C PRO A 267 -8.90 -19.60 3.86
N ALA A 268 -9.81 -18.65 4.08
CA ALA A 268 -10.89 -18.35 3.12
C ALA A 268 -10.43 -17.70 1.81
N ALA A 269 -9.23 -17.09 1.75
CA ALA A 269 -8.72 -16.33 0.61
C ALA A 269 -8.23 -17.21 -0.56
N ARG A 270 -9.00 -18.25 -0.90
CA ARG A 270 -8.65 -19.23 -1.94
C ARG A 270 -8.52 -18.60 -3.32
N SER A 271 -9.44 -17.69 -3.67
CA SER A 271 -9.41 -17.01 -4.96
C SER A 271 -8.13 -16.18 -5.11
N LEU A 272 -7.79 -15.40 -4.10
CA LEU A 272 -6.58 -14.58 -4.12
C LEU A 272 -5.31 -15.44 -4.20
N ARG A 273 -5.22 -16.55 -3.44
CA ARG A 273 -4.07 -17.47 -3.54
C ARG A 273 -3.94 -18.10 -4.93
N ARG A 274 -5.05 -18.46 -5.57
CA ARG A 274 -5.03 -18.94 -6.96
C ARG A 274 -4.51 -17.87 -7.92
N SER A 275 -4.93 -16.63 -7.77
CA SER A 275 -4.39 -15.53 -8.58
C SER A 275 -2.89 -15.31 -8.34
N VAL A 276 -2.40 -15.48 -7.10
CA VAL A 276 -0.95 -15.45 -6.83
C VAL A 276 -0.23 -16.58 -7.58
N GLU A 277 -0.78 -17.79 -7.55
CA GLU A 277 -0.24 -18.95 -8.28
C GLU A 277 -0.20 -18.70 -9.79
N THR A 278 -1.30 -18.22 -10.40
CA THR A 278 -1.31 -17.84 -11.82
C THR A 278 -0.22 -16.82 -12.15
N VAL A 279 -0.08 -15.78 -11.33
CA VAL A 279 0.93 -14.73 -11.56
C VAL A 279 2.35 -15.31 -11.42
N ALA A 280 2.60 -16.14 -10.42
CA ALA A 280 3.90 -16.78 -10.19
C ALA A 280 4.29 -17.78 -11.29
N ASP A 281 3.32 -18.49 -11.86
CA ASP A 281 3.54 -19.45 -12.97
C ASP A 281 3.65 -18.77 -14.35
N SER A 282 3.29 -17.49 -14.43
CA SER A 282 3.34 -16.73 -15.67
C SER A 282 4.74 -16.20 -15.99
N ARG A 283 4.84 -15.48 -17.13
CA ARG A 283 6.05 -14.71 -17.49
C ARG A 283 6.12 -13.34 -16.79
N THR A 284 5.26 -13.09 -15.81
CA THR A 284 5.24 -11.84 -15.05
C THR A 284 6.53 -11.72 -14.25
N ILE A 285 7.21 -10.60 -14.40
CA ILE A 285 8.38 -10.28 -13.60
C ILE A 285 7.88 -9.63 -12.32
N TRP A 286 8.13 -10.22 -11.16
CA TRP A 286 7.62 -9.71 -9.88
C TRP A 286 8.76 -9.24 -8.97
N ILE A 287 8.77 -7.95 -8.63
CA ILE A 287 9.60 -7.36 -7.58
C ILE A 287 8.72 -7.05 -6.37
N ASP A 288 9.09 -7.56 -5.19
CA ASP A 288 8.46 -7.18 -3.91
C ASP A 288 9.45 -6.42 -3.02
N VAL A 289 9.14 -5.15 -2.75
CA VAL A 289 10.02 -4.24 -2.03
C VAL A 289 9.60 -4.13 -0.57
N GLN A 290 10.54 -4.39 0.34
CA GLN A 290 10.30 -4.51 1.77
C GLN A 290 11.28 -3.67 2.59
N SER A 291 10.84 -3.19 3.75
CA SER A 291 11.66 -2.39 4.67
C SER A 291 11.62 -2.97 6.07
N LEU A 292 12.77 -3.09 6.73
CA LEU A 292 12.84 -3.57 8.12
C LEU A 292 12.16 -2.61 9.09
N THR A 293 12.20 -1.32 8.79
CA THR A 293 11.67 -0.26 9.68
C THR A 293 10.18 -0.01 9.49
N ASP A 294 9.56 -0.63 8.49
CA ASP A 294 8.12 -0.59 8.31
C ASP A 294 7.47 -1.76 9.07
N PRO A 295 6.70 -1.53 10.15
CA PRO A 295 6.03 -2.60 10.86
C PRO A 295 4.76 -3.09 10.14
N MET A 296 4.31 -2.38 9.09
CA MET A 296 3.06 -2.66 8.39
C MET A 296 3.24 -3.55 7.16
N ASN A 297 4.47 -3.94 6.81
CA ASN A 297 4.73 -4.93 5.76
C ASN A 297 5.18 -6.28 6.34
N PHE A 298 5.09 -7.32 5.52
CA PHE A 298 5.62 -8.64 5.87
C PHE A 298 7.12 -8.72 5.54
N TYR A 299 7.96 -8.11 6.37
CA TYR A 299 9.41 -8.12 6.17
C TYR A 299 10.00 -9.55 6.16
N GLN A 300 10.87 -9.85 5.19
CA GLN A 300 11.47 -11.17 4.91
C GLN A 300 10.49 -12.25 4.44
N SER A 301 9.24 -11.88 4.17
CA SER A 301 8.30 -12.79 3.55
C SER A 301 8.57 -12.94 2.05
N ASP A 302 8.14 -14.08 1.53
CA ASP A 302 8.05 -14.39 0.12
C ASP A 302 6.62 -14.90 -0.11
N PRO A 303 5.77 -14.12 -0.81
CA PRO A 303 4.40 -14.51 -1.06
C PRO A 303 4.20 -15.90 -1.67
N VAL A 304 5.08 -16.36 -2.56
CA VAL A 304 4.94 -17.69 -3.21
C VAL A 304 5.27 -18.78 -2.20
N ARG A 305 6.42 -18.65 -1.53
CA ARG A 305 6.87 -19.60 -0.50
C ARG A 305 5.91 -19.66 0.69
N ASP A 306 5.55 -18.51 1.25
CA ASP A 306 4.80 -18.41 2.51
C ASP A 306 3.30 -18.76 2.34
N LEU A 307 2.80 -18.75 1.10
CA LEU A 307 1.47 -19.29 0.76
C LEU A 307 1.50 -20.78 0.41
N GLY A 308 2.69 -21.40 0.36
CA GLY A 308 2.85 -22.82 0.03
C GLY A 308 2.55 -23.15 -1.43
N ILE A 309 2.72 -22.18 -2.34
CA ILE A 309 2.54 -22.39 -3.78
C ILE A 309 3.71 -23.24 -4.29
N GLN A 310 3.39 -24.35 -4.97
CA GLN A 310 4.37 -25.39 -5.31
C GLN A 310 5.11 -25.09 -6.61
N SER A 311 4.43 -24.47 -7.57
CA SER A 311 4.96 -24.04 -8.86
C SER A 311 5.17 -22.53 -8.91
N GLY A 312 5.98 -22.09 -9.86
CA GLY A 312 6.13 -20.68 -10.16
C GLY A 312 7.40 -20.05 -9.59
N THR A 313 7.60 -18.80 -9.97
CA THR A 313 8.79 -18.04 -9.62
C THR A 313 8.50 -17.13 -8.44
N SER A 314 9.25 -17.29 -7.35
CA SER A 314 9.20 -16.34 -6.23
C SER A 314 9.56 -14.92 -6.67
N PRO A 315 8.93 -13.88 -6.08
CA PRO A 315 9.28 -12.51 -6.36
C PRO A 315 10.73 -12.20 -5.99
N ILE A 316 11.33 -11.29 -6.74
CA ILE A 316 12.63 -10.71 -6.43
C ILE A 316 12.46 -9.78 -5.22
N LEU A 317 12.94 -10.24 -4.07
CA LEU A 317 12.82 -9.51 -2.80
C LEU A 317 13.86 -8.39 -2.74
N VAL A 318 13.39 -7.14 -2.85
CA VAL A 318 14.24 -5.96 -2.72
C VAL A 318 14.10 -5.36 -1.33
N ARG A 319 15.21 -5.25 -0.61
CA ARG A 319 15.22 -4.66 0.73
C ARG A 319 15.65 -3.21 0.68
N VAL A 320 14.79 -2.32 1.16
CA VAL A 320 15.07 -0.88 1.28
C VAL A 320 15.33 -0.49 2.74
N ARG A 321 16.23 0.47 2.94
CA ARG A 321 16.48 1.12 4.22
C ARG A 321 16.26 2.62 4.06
N PHE A 322 15.15 3.15 4.57
CA PHE A 322 14.78 4.56 4.36
C PHE A 322 15.82 5.56 4.88
N ARG A 323 16.60 5.20 5.93
CA ARG A 323 17.76 5.99 6.39
C ARG A 323 18.79 6.27 5.27
N ASN A 324 18.92 5.35 4.31
CA ASN A 324 19.88 5.48 3.21
C ASN A 324 19.31 6.30 2.04
N GLN A 325 17.99 6.50 1.99
CA GLN A 325 17.30 7.26 0.95
C GLN A 325 17.03 8.70 1.33
N LEU A 326 17.06 9.00 2.62
CA LEU A 326 16.73 10.32 3.17
C LEU A 326 17.95 10.96 3.85
N CYS A 327 17.98 12.27 3.89
CA CYS A 327 18.84 13.02 4.79
C CYS A 327 18.46 12.75 6.25
N ASP A 328 19.39 12.98 7.17
CA ASP A 328 19.22 12.60 8.57
C ASP A 328 18.06 13.35 9.23
N GLU A 329 17.84 14.61 8.86
CA GLU A 329 16.74 15.45 9.33
C GLU A 329 15.39 14.89 8.88
N ALA A 330 15.26 14.57 7.59
CA ALA A 330 14.05 13.98 7.02
C ALA A 330 13.75 12.60 7.64
N TYR A 331 14.76 11.76 7.81
CA TYR A 331 14.59 10.46 8.47
C TYR A 331 14.18 10.60 9.94
N LYS A 332 14.80 11.51 10.69
CA LYS A 332 14.43 11.78 12.10
C LYS A 332 12.97 12.24 12.23
N ALA A 333 12.47 13.01 11.26
CA ALA A 333 11.10 13.49 11.25
C ALA A 333 10.06 12.37 11.07
N ILE A 334 10.36 11.36 10.24
CA ILE A 334 9.37 10.31 9.91
C ILE A 334 9.50 9.03 10.74
N LYS A 335 10.69 8.69 11.27
CA LYS A 335 11.00 7.34 11.80
C LYS A 335 10.09 6.81 12.92
N ARG A 336 9.31 7.67 13.57
CA ARG A 336 8.36 7.30 14.65
C ARG A 336 6.91 7.27 14.20
N ASP A 337 6.62 7.78 13.01
CA ASP A 337 5.30 7.74 12.41
C ASP A 337 5.25 6.51 11.49
N PHE A 338 4.70 5.40 12.00
CA PHE A 338 4.65 4.13 11.27
C PHE A 338 3.87 4.24 9.95
N PHE A 339 2.80 5.04 9.91
CA PHE A 339 2.05 5.25 8.66
C PHE A 339 2.84 6.08 7.66
N ARG A 340 3.60 7.09 8.11
CA ARG A 340 4.48 7.85 7.21
C ARG A 340 5.66 7.01 6.72
N VAL A 341 6.25 6.17 7.57
CA VAL A 341 7.31 5.21 7.19
C VAL A 341 6.76 4.19 6.18
N HIS A 342 5.57 3.64 6.41
CA HIS A 342 4.92 2.72 5.50
C HIS A 342 4.58 3.35 4.14
N ARG A 343 4.24 4.64 4.12
CA ARG A 343 4.06 5.39 2.86
C ARG A 343 5.38 5.75 2.18
N GLN A 344 6.52 5.68 2.87
CA GLN A 344 7.80 6.12 2.32
C GLN A 344 8.25 5.35 1.07
N PHE A 345 7.75 4.13 0.84
CA PHE A 345 7.98 3.41 -0.41
C PHE A 345 7.58 4.23 -1.63
N VAL A 346 6.44 4.94 -1.58
CA VAL A 346 5.90 5.71 -2.71
C VAL A 346 6.18 7.21 -2.61
N PHE A 347 7.07 7.63 -1.72
CA PHE A 347 7.52 9.01 -1.60
C PHE A 347 8.88 9.21 -2.25
N GLY A 348 9.19 10.47 -2.53
CA GLY A 348 10.44 10.85 -3.16
C GLY A 348 11.62 10.60 -2.24
N VAL A 349 12.77 10.37 -2.86
CA VAL A 349 14.05 10.13 -2.17
C VAL A 349 14.98 11.33 -2.33
N GLU A 350 15.97 11.43 -1.45
CA GLU A 350 16.97 12.51 -1.43
C GLU A 350 18.37 12.00 -1.78
N LYS A 351 18.57 10.68 -1.67
CA LYS A 351 19.83 9.99 -1.99
C LYS A 351 19.55 8.84 -2.94
N ARG A 352 20.42 8.67 -3.95
CA ARG A 352 20.34 7.58 -4.92
C ARG A 352 20.56 6.25 -4.21
N THR A 353 19.68 5.28 -4.47
CA THR A 353 19.78 3.90 -3.94
C THR A 353 19.28 2.92 -4.99
N HIS A 354 19.31 1.62 -4.69
CA HIS A 354 18.87 0.58 -5.63
C HIS A 354 17.34 0.49 -5.74
N TYR A 355 16.61 1.38 -5.07
CA TYR A 355 15.16 1.50 -5.16
C TYR A 355 14.73 2.97 -5.18
N SER A 356 13.76 3.27 -6.04
CA SER A 356 12.99 4.50 -6.02
C SER A 356 11.73 4.28 -6.84
N TRP A 357 10.57 4.54 -6.25
CA TRP A 357 9.27 4.39 -6.92
C TRP A 357 9.21 5.14 -8.25
N HIS A 358 9.54 6.43 -8.23
CA HIS A 358 9.45 7.28 -9.40
C HIS A 358 10.54 6.97 -10.45
N ALA A 359 11.75 6.59 -10.02
CA ALA A 359 12.81 6.26 -10.97
C ALA A 359 12.59 4.90 -11.65
N ILE A 360 11.97 3.92 -10.97
CA ILE A 360 11.56 2.66 -11.61
C ILE A 360 10.44 2.89 -12.62
N LEU A 361 9.47 3.75 -12.29
CA LEU A 361 8.29 3.93 -13.13
C LEU A 361 8.49 4.91 -14.28
N CYS A 362 9.32 5.94 -14.11
CA CYS A 362 9.53 6.97 -15.13
C CYS A 362 10.93 6.95 -15.75
N GLY A 363 11.87 6.19 -15.18
CA GLY A 363 13.27 6.24 -15.57
C GLY A 363 13.62 5.44 -16.82
N PRO A 364 14.92 5.42 -17.17
CA PRO A 364 15.45 4.80 -18.39
C PRO A 364 15.55 3.28 -18.34
N GLU A 365 15.53 2.70 -17.14
CA GLU A 365 15.74 1.26 -16.99
C GLU A 365 14.41 0.53 -17.24
N LEU A 366 14.41 -0.45 -18.15
CA LEU A 366 13.28 -1.36 -18.29
C LEU A 366 13.09 -2.11 -16.97
N PHE A 367 11.85 -2.38 -16.60
CA PHE A 367 11.49 -3.11 -15.38
C PHE A 367 12.16 -4.48 -15.32
N ALA A 368 12.26 -5.18 -16.45
CA ALA A 368 12.96 -6.45 -16.56
C ALA A 368 14.44 -6.34 -16.19
N ASP A 369 15.09 -5.25 -16.59
CA ASP A 369 16.50 -5.00 -16.30
C ASP A 369 16.73 -4.64 -14.83
N VAL A 370 15.83 -3.85 -14.24
CA VAL A 370 15.81 -3.56 -12.80
C VAL A 370 15.66 -4.85 -12.01
N ALA A 371 14.74 -5.72 -12.42
CA ALA A 371 14.49 -7.01 -11.80
C ALA A 371 15.72 -7.93 -11.87
N ALA A 372 16.31 -8.09 -13.06
CA ALA A 372 17.49 -8.93 -13.26
C ALA A 372 18.69 -8.53 -12.39
N ARG A 373 18.81 -7.25 -12.04
CA ARG A 373 19.85 -6.72 -11.13
C ARG A 373 19.46 -6.74 -9.65
N GLY A 374 18.19 -6.97 -9.32
CA GLY A 374 17.67 -6.79 -7.97
C GLY A 374 17.58 -5.32 -7.53
N GLY A 375 17.51 -4.38 -8.47
CA GLY A 375 17.38 -2.95 -8.20
C GLY A 375 17.93 -2.02 -9.30
N LEU A 376 17.72 -0.72 -9.10
CA LEU A 376 18.24 0.36 -9.94
C LEU A 376 19.76 0.47 -9.85
N ARG A 377 20.40 0.99 -10.92
CA ARG A 377 21.84 1.25 -10.91
C ARG A 377 22.21 2.37 -9.93
N CYS A 378 23.22 2.10 -9.10
CA CYS A 378 23.68 2.98 -8.02
C CYS A 378 25.03 3.64 -8.29
N ASP A 379 25.54 3.58 -9.52
CA ASP A 379 26.87 4.07 -9.88
C ASP A 379 26.89 5.60 -9.95
N ARG A 380 26.79 6.26 -8.79
CA ARG A 380 27.14 7.66 -8.46
C ARG A 380 26.71 7.97 -7.04
N THR A 381 27.65 7.94 -6.09
CA THR A 381 27.49 8.54 -4.77
C THR A 381 27.76 10.05 -4.84
N THR A 382 26.95 10.78 -5.59
CA THR A 382 26.94 12.25 -5.50
C THR A 382 25.71 12.68 -4.73
N VAL A 383 25.91 12.99 -3.45
CA VAL A 383 24.90 13.68 -2.65
C VAL A 383 24.69 15.07 -3.28
N PRO A 384 23.48 15.45 -3.69
CA PRO A 384 23.24 16.82 -4.15
C PRO A 384 23.59 17.80 -3.02
N THR A 385 24.51 18.73 -3.28
CA THR A 385 24.96 19.76 -2.32
C THR A 385 23.93 20.87 -2.09
N ALA A 386 22.78 20.83 -2.76
CA ALA A 386 21.73 21.83 -2.61
C ALA A 386 20.72 21.42 -1.54
N LYS A 387 20.60 22.23 -0.48
CA LYS A 387 19.48 22.16 0.46
C LYS A 387 18.18 22.46 -0.30
N LEU A 388 17.41 21.42 -0.61
CA LEU A 388 16.03 21.56 -1.10
C LEU A 388 15.15 22.03 0.08
N ASN A 389 15.07 23.35 0.27
CA ASN A 389 14.02 23.96 1.08
C ASN A 389 12.72 23.92 0.27
N ILE A 390 11.86 22.95 0.56
CA ILE A 390 10.48 22.97 0.09
C ILE A 390 9.57 22.87 1.31
N ALA A 391 8.90 23.98 1.62
CA ALA A 391 7.87 24.06 2.62
C ALA A 391 6.63 23.28 2.14
N GLY A 392 6.19 22.30 2.92
CA GLY A 392 4.95 21.58 2.72
C GLY A 392 4.65 20.74 3.94
N THR A 393 3.52 21.01 4.59
CA THR A 393 3.04 20.22 5.73
C THR A 393 2.81 18.78 5.32
N ALA A 394 3.44 17.85 6.05
CA ALA A 394 3.38 16.40 5.87
C ALA A 394 2.03 15.78 6.28
N THR A 395 0.93 16.37 5.80
CA THR A 395 -0.44 15.95 6.07
C THR A 395 -1.24 16.05 4.79
N THR A 396 -0.89 15.21 3.81
CA THR A 396 -1.79 14.54 2.86
C THR A 396 -0.99 13.51 2.09
#